data_AF-A0A7K5VBC3-F1
#
_entry.id   AF-A0A7K5VBC3-F1
#
_cell.length_a   1.000
_cell.length_b   1.000
_cell.length_c   1.000
_cell.angle_alpha   90.00
_cell.angle_beta   90.00
_cell.angle_gamma   90.00
#
_symmetry.space_group_name_H-M   'P 1'
#
loop_
_entity.id
_entity.type
_entity.pdbx_description
1 polymer ?
#
loop_
_entity_poly.entity_id
_entity_poly.type
_entity_poly.pdbx_seq_one_letter_code
_entity_poly.pdbx_strand_id
1 'polypeptide(L)'
;LCVPNPVVPFRMQFTTSPLPSTAHFTPVECCFEHAQKPIRNPQSFYETSKDCPKPAVVFLTASGDEICANPKKQWVKKAMKRLQSKE
;
A
#
# COMPACT_ATOMS: atom_id res chain seq x y z
N LEU A 1 -44.65 -32.63 -5.44
CA LEU A 1 -44.03 -33.62 -6.34
C LEU A 1 -42.58 -33.75 -5.87
N CYS A 2 -42.28 -34.73 -5.01
CA CYS A 2 -41.78 -36.05 -5.42
C CYS A 2 -40.54 -35.89 -6.32
N VAL A 3 -39.35 -36.38 -6.00
CA VAL A 3 -39.05 -37.77 -5.62
C VAL A 3 -37.64 -37.82 -4.95
N PRO A 4 -37.35 -38.86 -4.14
CA PRO A 4 -36.08 -39.08 -3.44
C PRO A 4 -34.91 -39.51 -4.36
N ASN A 5 -33.69 -39.27 -3.86
CA ASN A 5 -32.33 -39.53 -4.41
C ASN A 5 -32.11 -40.69 -5.41
N PRO A 6 -31.10 -40.53 -6.29
CA PRO A 6 -30.07 -41.56 -6.42
C PRO A 6 -28.63 -41.02 -6.31
N VAL A 7 -27.91 -41.62 -5.37
CA VAL A 7 -26.46 -41.74 -5.24
C VAL A 7 -25.76 -41.86 -6.60
N VAL A 8 -24.99 -40.83 -6.97
CA VAL A 8 -23.88 -40.96 -7.94
C VAL A 8 -22.57 -41.00 -7.17
N PRO A 9 -21.69 -42.00 -7.40
CA PRO A 9 -20.40 -42.07 -6.75
C PRO A 9 -19.43 -41.20 -7.56
N PHE A 10 -19.12 -39.99 -7.07
CA PHE A 10 -18.04 -39.17 -7.63
C PHE A 10 -17.06 -38.85 -6.50
N ARG A 11 -15.98 -39.63 -6.32
CA ARG A 11 -14.70 -39.69 -7.06
C ARG A 11 -13.64 -38.88 -6.31
N MET A 12 -12.55 -39.60 -5.96
CA MET A 12 -11.25 -39.14 -5.43
C MET A 12 -11.27 -38.01 -4.39
N GLN A 13 -11.11 -38.42 -3.12
CA GLN A 13 -10.94 -37.57 -1.96
C GLN A 13 -9.56 -36.89 -2.00
N PHE A 14 -9.50 -35.61 -2.38
CA PHE A 14 -8.41 -34.73 -1.98
C PHE A 14 -8.92 -33.87 -0.83
N THR A 15 -8.54 -34.20 0.39
CA THR A 15 -8.84 -33.36 1.56
C THR A 15 -7.91 -32.16 1.53
N THR A 16 -8.27 -31.14 0.77
CA THR A 16 -7.66 -29.81 0.92
C THR A 16 -8.32 -29.18 2.13
N SER A 17 -7.66 -29.24 3.29
CA SER A 17 -8.07 -28.44 4.45
C SER A 17 -8.11 -26.96 4.03
N PRO A 18 -9.26 -26.26 4.14
CA PRO A 18 -9.25 -24.83 3.96
C PRO A 18 -8.55 -24.21 5.17
N LEU A 19 -7.38 -23.62 4.95
CA LEU A 19 -6.80 -22.69 5.91
C LEU A 19 -7.60 -21.39 5.79
N PRO A 20 -8.39 -20.97 6.79
CA PRO A 20 -9.03 -19.67 6.75
C PRO A 20 -7.96 -18.66 7.15
N SER A 21 -7.39 -18.00 6.15
CA SER A 21 -6.69 -16.75 6.36
C SER A 21 -7.07 -15.82 5.22
N THR A 22 -8.29 -15.28 5.30
CA THR A 22 -8.53 -13.93 4.77
C THR A 22 -7.70 -12.99 5.63
N ALA A 23 -6.39 -12.99 5.40
CA ALA A 23 -5.59 -11.83 5.68
C ALA A 23 -6.13 -10.77 4.72
N HIS A 24 -6.73 -9.72 5.30
CA HIS A 24 -7.00 -8.50 4.57
C HIS A 24 -5.65 -7.93 4.15
N PHE A 25 -5.09 -8.41 3.04
CA PHE A 25 -3.94 -7.81 2.40
C PHE A 25 -4.43 -6.52 1.74
N THR A 26 -4.70 -5.49 2.54
CA THR A 26 -4.68 -4.14 2.01
C THR A 26 -3.27 -3.94 1.48
N PRO A 27 -3.07 -3.72 0.18
CA PRO A 27 -1.75 -3.50 -0.37
C PRO A 27 -1.12 -2.34 0.41
N VAL A 28 0.01 -2.61 1.05
CA VAL A 28 0.76 -1.58 1.76
C VAL A 28 1.55 -0.81 0.71
N GLU A 29 1.18 0.45 0.50
CA GLU A 29 1.86 1.34 -0.45
C GLU A 29 3.26 1.71 0.08
N CYS A 30 4.27 0.95 -0.38
CA CYS A 30 5.67 1.12 0.01
C CYS A 30 6.50 1.75 -1.12
N CYS A 31 7.43 2.62 -0.75
CA CYS A 31 8.42 3.18 -1.67
C CYS A 31 9.67 2.28 -1.76
N PHE A 32 9.96 1.79 -2.96
CA PHE A 32 11.21 1.07 -3.24
C PHE A 32 12.37 2.01 -3.55
N GLU A 33 12.07 3.14 -4.18
CA GLU A 33 13.02 4.17 -4.59
C GLU A 33 12.64 5.55 -4.06
N HIS A 34 13.64 6.42 -3.94
CA HIS A 34 13.45 7.79 -3.47
C HIS A 34 13.90 8.78 -4.54
N ALA A 35 13.18 9.90 -4.64
CA ALA A 35 13.58 11.04 -5.44
C ALA A 35 14.96 11.54 -5.01
N GLN A 36 15.87 11.55 -5.98
CA GLN A 36 17.22 12.07 -5.80
C GLN A 36 17.24 13.61 -5.78
N LYS A 37 16.31 14.23 -6.53
CA LYS A 37 16.22 15.68 -6.71
C LYS A 37 15.10 16.27 -5.84
N PRO A 38 15.26 17.52 -5.35
CA PRO A 38 14.21 18.20 -4.60
C PRO A 38 12.98 18.47 -5.46
N ILE A 39 11.81 18.30 -4.86
CA ILE A 39 10.53 18.66 -5.47
C ILE A 39 10.29 20.15 -5.19
N ARG A 40 10.06 20.93 -6.24
CA ARG A 40 9.95 22.39 -6.12
C ARG A 40 8.65 22.84 -5.46
N ASN A 41 7.54 22.18 -5.79
CA ASN A 41 6.21 22.64 -5.40
C ASN A 41 5.25 21.47 -5.09
N PRO A 42 5.54 20.66 -4.06
CA PRO A 42 4.57 19.67 -3.58
C PRO A 42 3.33 20.40 -3.05
N GLN A 43 2.15 19.81 -3.24
CA GLN A 43 0.88 20.32 -2.76
C GLN A 43 0.52 19.74 -1.39
N SER A 44 0.79 18.46 -1.19
CA SER A 44 0.58 17.75 0.08
C SER A 44 1.61 16.63 0.24
N PHE A 45 1.65 16.01 1.41
CA PHE A 45 2.52 14.88 1.69
C PHE A 45 1.87 13.92 2.69
N TYR A 46 2.26 12.65 2.63
CA TYR A 46 1.91 11.64 3.63
C TYR A 46 3.10 10.69 3.88
N GLU A 47 3.11 10.05 5.03
CA GLU A 47 4.13 9.06 5.39
C GLU A 47 3.67 7.66 4.96
N THR A 48 4.60 6.87 4.41
CA THR A 48 4.33 5.44 4.12
C THR A 48 4.14 4.64 5.41
N SER A 49 3.54 3.45 5.33
CA SER A 49 3.35 2.61 6.52
C SER A 49 4.68 2.25 7.16
N LYS A 50 4.67 2.09 8.49
CA LYS A 50 5.84 1.67 9.26
C LYS A 50 6.24 0.22 8.97
N ASP A 51 5.34 -0.56 8.38
CA ASP A 51 5.58 -1.93 7.92
C ASP A 51 6.53 -1.98 6.71
N CYS A 52 6.74 -0.85 6.03
CA CYS A 52 7.63 -0.80 4.89
C CYS A 52 9.10 -0.93 5.34
N PRO A 53 9.92 -1.74 4.64
CA PRO A 53 11.33 -1.92 4.97
C PRO A 53 12.15 -0.64 4.79
N LYS A 54 11.64 0.30 4.00
CA LYS A 54 12.26 1.61 3.73
C LYS A 54 11.29 2.70 4.16
N PRO A 55 11.63 3.51 5.18
CA PRO A 55 10.79 4.65 5.56
C PRO A 55 10.87 5.72 4.46
N ALA A 56 9.71 6.19 4.04
CA ALA A 56 9.55 7.16 2.96
C ALA A 56 8.40 8.13 3.23
N VAL A 57 8.50 9.31 2.64
CA VAL A 57 7.45 10.32 2.60
C VAL A 57 7.05 10.48 1.15
N VAL A 58 5.76 10.37 0.87
CA VAL A 58 5.24 10.58 -0.48
C VAL A 58 4.72 12.01 -0.57
N PHE A 59 5.21 12.73 -1.58
CA PHE A 59 4.72 14.07 -1.91
C PHE A 59 3.75 13.98 -3.08
N LEU A 60 2.59 14.61 -2.94
CA LEU A 60 1.64 14.80 -4.04
C LEU A 60 1.94 16.13 -4.73
N THR A 61 2.11 16.10 -6.05
CA THR A 61 2.23 17.32 -6.86
C THR A 61 0.86 17.85 -7.26
N ALA A 62 0.79 19.09 -7.73
CA ALA A 62 -0.45 19.66 -8.28
C ALA A 62 -0.96 18.92 -9.53
N SER A 63 -0.07 18.17 -10.21
CA SER A 63 -0.43 17.31 -11.34
C SER A 63 -1.07 15.99 -10.89
N GLY A 64 -1.06 15.69 -9.59
CA GLY A 64 -1.51 14.41 -9.03
C GLY A 64 -0.42 13.33 -8.97
N ASP A 65 0.84 13.66 -9.28
CA ASP A 65 1.93 12.69 -9.21
C ASP A 65 2.35 12.44 -7.76
N GLU A 66 2.55 11.17 -7.44
CA GLU A 66 3.06 10.69 -6.15
C GLU A 66 4.57 10.47 -6.24
N ILE A 67 5.32 11.23 -5.46
CA ILE A 67 6.79 11.19 -5.48
C ILE A 67 7.32 10.75 -4.12
N CYS A 68 7.85 9.53 -4.08
CA CYS A 68 8.54 8.99 -2.93
C CYS A 68 9.82 9.78 -2.61
N ALA A 69 10.03 10.15 -1.35
CA ALA A 69 11.17 10.91 -0.90
C ALA A 69 11.70 10.41 0.45
N ASN A 70 13.01 10.51 0.65
CA ASN A 70 13.64 9.99 1.86
C ASN A 70 13.52 11.01 3.02
N PRO A 71 12.86 10.68 4.15
CA PRO A 71 12.68 11.58 5.29
C PRO A 71 14.00 12.04 5.94
N LYS A 72 15.10 11.32 5.69
CA LYS A 72 16.44 11.68 6.19
C LYS A 72 17.05 12.86 5.44
N LYS A 73 16.59 13.20 4.23
CA LYS A 73 17.14 14.28 3.42
C LYS A 73 16.68 15.66 3.93
N GLN A 74 17.61 16.61 3.95
CA GLN A 74 17.35 17.98 4.44
C GLN A 74 16.25 18.70 3.66
N TRP A 75 16.22 18.55 2.33
CA TRP A 75 15.19 19.19 1.50
C TRP A 75 13.80 18.61 1.76
N VAL A 76 13.69 17.32 2.07
CA VAL A 76 12.43 16.64 2.42
C VAL A 76 11.89 17.20 3.72
N LYS A 77 12.74 17.31 4.76
CA LYS A 77 12.36 17.93 6.03
C LYS A 77 11.90 19.38 5.87
N LYS A 78 12.58 20.17 5.02
CA LYS A 78 12.17 21.54 4.71
C LYS A 78 10.83 21.58 3.99
N ALA A 79 10.61 20.69 3.02
CA ALA A 79 9.34 20.60 2.30
C ALA A 79 8.18 20.21 3.22
N MET A 80 8.33 19.20 4.07
CA MET A 80 7.33 18.80 5.06
C MET A 80 6.96 19.96 5.99
N LYS A 81 7.97 20.64 6.57
CA LYS A 81 7.73 21.80 7.44
C LYS A 81 6.96 22.93 6.74
N ARG A 82 7.30 23.22 5.48
CA ARG A 82 6.60 24.25 4.68
C ARG A 82 5.15 23.88 4.40
N LEU A 83 4.87 22.59 4.20
CA LEU A 83 3.51 22.10 3.97
C LEU A 83 2.70 22.11 5.28
N GLN A 84 3.28 21.64 6.38
CA GLN A 84 2.65 21.68 7.72
C GLN A 84 2.32 23.10 8.18
N SER A 85 3.13 24.11 7.81
CA SER A 85 2.85 25.51 8.15
C SER A 85 1.76 26.16 7.29
N LYS A 86 1.31 25.48 6.23
CA LYS A 86 0.30 25.97 5.29
C LYS A 86 -1.10 25.43 5.61
N GLU A 87 -1.18 24.46 6.51
CA GLU A 87 -2.43 23.88 7.03
C GLU A 87 -2.95 24.66 8.25
#